data_AF-A0A800IFT6-F1
#
_entry.id   AF-A0A800IFT6-F1
#
_cell.length_a   1.000
_cell.length_b   1.000
_cell.length_c   1.000
_cell.angle_alpha   90.00
_cell.angle_beta   90.00
_cell.angle_gamma   90.00
#
_symmetry.space_group_name_H-M   'P 1'
#
loop_
_entity.id
_entity.type
_entity.pdbx_description
1 polymer ?
#
loop_
_entity_poly.entity_id
_entity_poly.type
_entity_poly.pdbx_seq_one_letter_code
_entity_poly.pdbx_strand_id
1 'polypeptide(L)'
;MQYTTFDLTVENNVAHLRFNRPLKYNSMSLEFWQQFPQAIAALDDDPEARVLVISGEGKHFCAGMDLAVFTSGAIKRPKDPARRNEHMRQIVLHLQAIISSVENLRMPVLAAIQGGAIGGAALALKAVACLTAPSIDGTE
;
A
#
# COMPACT_ATOMS: atom_id res chain seq x y z
N MET A 1 16.22 4.58 -3.25
CA MET A 1 15.81 4.89 -1.85
C MET A 1 15.50 3.57 -1.16
N GLN A 2 15.89 3.35 0.09
CA GLN A 2 15.52 2.12 0.82
C GLN A 2 14.19 2.35 1.54
N TYR A 3 13.22 1.49 1.26
CA TYR A 3 11.93 1.44 1.94
C TYR A 3 11.96 0.33 3.00
N THR A 4 11.23 0.51 4.09
CA THR A 4 11.26 -0.42 5.24
C THR A 4 10.04 -1.32 5.30
N THR A 5 8.99 -1.00 4.53
CA THR A 5 7.70 -1.69 4.56
C THR A 5 7.39 -2.48 3.30
N PHE A 6 8.15 -2.22 2.23
CA PHE A 6 8.09 -2.91 0.95
C PHE A 6 9.44 -2.82 0.25
N ASP A 7 9.69 -3.70 -0.70
CA ASP A 7 10.80 -3.60 -1.65
C ASP A 7 10.29 -2.96 -2.94
N LEU A 8 11.15 -2.19 -3.62
CA LEU A 8 10.87 -1.66 -4.96
C LEU A 8 12.08 -1.86 -5.87
N THR A 9 11.88 -2.58 -6.98
CA THR A 9 12.88 -2.72 -8.04
C THR A 9 12.25 -2.43 -9.41
N VAL A 10 13.07 -2.06 -10.38
CA VAL A 10 12.65 -1.89 -11.79
C VAL A 10 13.53 -2.77 -12.65
N GLU A 11 12.93 -3.74 -13.32
CA GLU A 11 13.63 -4.73 -14.15
C GLU A 11 12.86 -4.93 -15.45
N ASN A 12 13.54 -4.86 -16.60
CA ASN A 12 12.93 -5.06 -17.91
C ASN A 12 11.70 -4.15 -18.16
N ASN A 13 11.75 -2.90 -17.70
CA ASN A 13 10.65 -1.92 -17.72
C ASN A 13 9.44 -2.26 -16.82
N VAL A 14 9.56 -3.24 -15.92
CA VAL A 14 8.52 -3.61 -14.96
C VAL A 14 8.98 -3.19 -13.56
N ALA A 15 8.20 -2.32 -12.92
CA ALA A 15 8.37 -1.97 -11.52
C ALA A 15 7.72 -3.04 -10.64
N HIS A 16 8.50 -3.62 -9.73
CA HIS A 16 8.04 -4.62 -8.77
C HIS A 16 8.00 -4.00 -7.39
N LEU A 17 6.80 -3.76 -6.87
CA LEU A 17 6.58 -3.33 -5.49
C LEU A 17 6.08 -4.52 -4.67
N ARG A 18 6.90 -5.01 -3.74
CA ARG A 18 6.57 -6.17 -2.91
C ARG A 18 6.44 -5.76 -1.45
N PHE A 19 5.25 -5.88 -0.85
CA PHE A 19 5.10 -5.66 0.59
C PHE A 19 5.99 -6.65 1.36
N ASN A 20 6.76 -6.14 2.32
CA ASN A 20 7.85 -6.91 2.95
C ASN A 20 7.73 -6.90 4.48
N ARG A 21 6.52 -7.14 4.99
CA ARG A 21 6.24 -7.31 6.43
C ARG A 21 5.45 -8.61 6.67
N PRO A 22 5.93 -9.78 6.20
CA PRO A 22 5.16 -11.03 6.22
C PRO A 22 4.72 -11.45 7.63
N LEU A 23 5.57 -11.22 8.66
CA LEU A 23 5.25 -11.52 10.06
C LEU A 23 4.14 -10.65 10.67
N LYS A 24 3.79 -9.55 9.99
CA LYS A 24 2.67 -8.67 10.32
C LYS A 24 1.59 -8.72 9.24
N TYR A 25 1.56 -9.78 8.45
CA TYR A 25 0.62 -9.97 7.34
C TYR A 25 0.59 -8.79 6.36
N ASN A 26 1.76 -8.16 6.15
CA ASN A 26 1.91 -7.00 5.29
C ASN A 26 0.96 -5.83 5.64
N SER A 27 0.68 -5.62 6.94
CA SER A 27 -0.11 -4.48 7.40
C SER A 27 0.56 -3.14 7.04
N MET A 28 -0.24 -2.12 6.75
CA MET A 28 0.19 -0.77 6.41
C MET A 28 0.46 0.06 7.66
N SER A 29 1.72 0.11 8.11
CA SER A 29 2.17 0.92 9.24
C SER A 29 2.26 2.41 8.91
N LEU A 30 2.60 3.23 9.90
CA LEU A 30 2.81 4.66 9.69
C LEU A 30 3.89 4.94 8.64
N GLU A 31 4.99 4.16 8.66
CA GLU A 31 6.09 4.26 7.71
C GLU A 31 5.62 3.96 6.29
N PHE A 32 4.69 3.00 6.13
CA PHE A 32 4.08 2.71 4.84
C PHE A 32 3.37 3.95 4.28
N TRP A 33 2.54 4.60 5.08
CA TRP A 33 1.80 5.80 4.66
C TRP A 33 2.71 7.00 4.36
N GLN A 34 3.93 7.02 4.89
CA GLN A 34 4.93 8.04 4.58
C GLN A 34 5.72 7.71 3.32
N GLN A 35 6.12 6.45 3.15
CA GLN A 35 7.01 5.97 2.09
C GLN A 35 6.29 5.70 0.77
N PHE A 36 5.11 5.09 0.82
CA PHE A 36 4.35 4.67 -0.35
C PHE A 36 4.07 5.80 -1.35
N PRO A 37 3.56 6.99 -0.95
CA PRO A 37 3.35 8.08 -1.90
C PRO A 37 4.64 8.57 -2.56
N GLN A 38 5.78 8.51 -1.86
CA GLN A 38 7.09 8.87 -2.43
C GLN A 38 7.52 7.86 -3.50
N ALA A 39 7.30 6.57 -3.24
CA ALA A 39 7.57 5.51 -4.20
C ALA A 39 6.71 5.63 -5.45
N ILE A 40 5.41 5.88 -5.29
CA ILE A 40 4.49 6.06 -6.41
C ILE A 40 4.86 7.29 -7.25
N ALA A 41 5.18 8.43 -6.61
CA ALA A 41 5.62 9.62 -7.34
C ALA A 41 6.92 9.38 -8.11
N ALA A 42 7.89 8.70 -7.48
CA ALA A 42 9.16 8.36 -8.15
C ALA A 42 8.96 7.44 -9.36
N LEU A 43 8.00 6.51 -9.30
CA LEU A 43 7.65 5.64 -10.43
C LEU A 43 6.93 6.39 -11.56
N ASP A 44 6.09 7.36 -11.23
CA ASP A 44 5.40 8.20 -12.22
C ASP A 44 6.42 9.04 -13.02
N ASP A 45 7.46 9.54 -12.34
CA ASP A 45 8.53 10.34 -12.96
C ASP A 45 9.60 9.50 -13.69
N ASP A 46 9.70 8.18 -13.44
CA ASP A 46 10.72 7.31 -14.02
C ASP A 46 10.29 6.72 -15.37
N PRO A 47 10.82 7.17 -16.52
CA PRO A 47 10.38 6.72 -17.84
C PRO A 47 10.68 5.24 -18.15
N GLU A 48 11.60 4.60 -17.42
CA GLU A 48 11.92 3.18 -17.61
C GLU A 48 10.78 2.29 -17.09
N ALA A 49 10.04 2.71 -16.07
CA ALA A 49 8.93 1.94 -15.53
C ALA A 49 7.69 2.07 -16.46
N ARG A 50 7.25 0.96 -17.04
CA ARG A 50 6.09 0.92 -17.97
C ARG A 50 4.89 0.18 -17.44
N VAL A 51 5.07 -0.64 -16.41
CA VAL A 51 4.03 -1.37 -15.69
C VAL A 51 4.45 -1.48 -14.24
N LEU A 52 3.51 -1.32 -13.30
CA LEU A 52 3.73 -1.59 -11.88
C LEU A 52 3.06 -2.92 -11.51
N VAL A 53 3.80 -3.83 -10.91
CA VAL A 53 3.28 -5.06 -10.30
C VAL A 53 3.39 -4.93 -8.78
N ILE A 54 2.26 -5.02 -8.09
CA ILE A 54 2.18 -5.02 -6.63
C ILE A 54 1.95 -6.45 -6.14
N SER A 55 2.77 -6.92 -5.21
CA SER A 55 2.65 -8.24 -4.58
C SER A 55 2.91 -8.16 -3.07
N GLY A 56 2.61 -9.24 -2.34
CA GLY A 56 3.00 -9.39 -0.94
C GLY A 56 4.06 -10.47 -0.77
N GLU A 57 4.95 -10.31 0.20
CA GLU A 57 5.85 -11.36 0.67
C GLU A 57 5.09 -12.30 1.63
N GLY A 58 5.36 -13.60 1.54
CA GLY A 58 4.76 -14.61 2.41
C GLY A 58 3.30 -14.97 2.10
N LYS A 59 2.59 -15.45 3.12
CA LYS A 59 1.31 -16.19 2.96
C LYS A 59 0.12 -15.32 2.53
N HIS A 60 0.13 -14.03 2.85
CA HIS A 60 -0.99 -13.13 2.58
C HIS A 60 -0.49 -11.86 1.90
N PHE A 61 -1.28 -11.35 0.94
CA PHE A 61 -1.01 -10.11 0.23
C PHE A 61 -0.88 -8.92 1.19
N CYS A 62 -1.96 -8.55 1.90
CA CYS A 62 -1.97 -7.42 2.83
C CYS A 62 -3.19 -7.48 3.76
N ALA A 63 -2.97 -7.33 5.07
CA ALA A 63 -4.03 -7.30 6.09
C ALA A 63 -4.70 -5.92 6.27
N GLY A 64 -4.27 -4.89 5.51
CA GLY A 64 -4.84 -3.56 5.58
C GLY A 64 -4.15 -2.63 6.58
N MET A 65 -4.89 -1.66 7.12
CA MET A 65 -4.37 -0.64 8.04
C MET A 65 -3.84 -1.28 9.33
N ASP A 66 -2.60 -0.96 9.70
CA ASP A 66 -2.03 -1.39 10.97
C ASP A 66 -2.69 -0.64 12.14
N LEU A 67 -3.16 -1.37 13.15
CA LEU A 67 -3.80 -0.77 14.33
C LEU A 67 -2.85 0.17 15.09
N ALA A 68 -1.54 -0.04 14.97
CA ALA A 68 -0.53 0.83 15.55
C ALA A 68 -0.62 2.28 15.03
N VAL A 69 -1.18 2.51 13.84
CA VAL A 69 -1.40 3.87 13.29
C VAL A 69 -2.35 4.68 14.20
N PHE A 70 -3.33 4.01 14.83
CA PHE A 70 -4.29 4.67 15.72
C PHE A 70 -3.80 4.80 17.16
N THR A 71 -2.85 3.95 17.59
CA THR A 71 -2.38 3.90 18.98
C THR A 71 -1.03 4.60 19.21
N SER A 72 -0.24 4.83 18.15
CA SER A 72 1.08 5.48 18.20
C SER A 72 1.06 6.97 18.55
N GLY A 73 -0.10 7.60 18.65
CA GLY A 73 -0.23 9.05 18.85
C GLY A 73 0.04 9.87 17.60
N ALA A 74 0.26 9.24 16.44
CA ALA A 74 0.41 9.91 15.15
C ALA A 74 -0.84 10.72 14.77
N ILE A 75 -2.03 10.23 15.15
CA ILE A 75 -3.29 10.93 14.97
C ILE A 75 -3.55 11.80 16.21
N LYS A 76 -3.31 13.11 16.07
CA LYS A 76 -3.60 14.07 17.14
C LYS A 76 -5.11 14.19 17.30
N ARG A 77 -5.58 14.30 18.54
CA ARG A 77 -7.00 14.50 18.84
C ARG A 77 -7.19 15.83 19.57
N PRO A 78 -7.44 16.93 18.83
CA PRO A 78 -7.78 18.21 19.43
C PRO A 78 -8.94 18.08 20.42
N LYS A 79 -8.91 18.87 21.51
CA LYS A 79 -9.98 18.89 22.51
C LYS A 79 -11.28 19.50 21.97
N ASP A 80 -11.15 20.53 21.14
CA ASP A 80 -12.28 21.18 20.50
C ASP A 80 -12.94 20.24 19.46
N PRO A 81 -14.26 19.97 19.56
CA PRO A 81 -14.95 19.05 18.66
C PRO A 81 -14.86 19.43 17.18
N ALA A 82 -14.95 20.72 16.85
CA ALA A 82 -14.90 21.18 15.46
C ALA A 82 -13.51 20.95 14.86
N ARG A 83 -12.45 21.35 15.58
CA ARG A 83 -11.05 21.09 15.18
C ARG A 83 -10.75 19.60 15.08
N ARG A 84 -11.31 18.78 15.98
CA ARG A 84 -11.15 17.32 15.93
C ARG A 84 -11.77 16.72 14.67
N ASN A 85 -12.99 17.14 14.32
CA ASN A 85 -13.68 16.66 13.13
C ASN A 85 -12.95 17.08 11.86
N GLU A 86 -12.50 18.33 11.78
CA GLU A 86 -11.72 18.81 10.65
C GLU A 86 -10.37 18.08 10.53
N HIS A 87 -9.64 17.89 11.63
CA HIS A 87 -8.39 17.14 11.61
C HIS A 87 -8.59 15.70 11.13
N MET A 88 -9.65 15.03 11.59
CA MET A 88 -9.98 13.68 11.14
C MET A 88 -10.33 13.66 9.64
N ARG A 89 -11.10 14.65 9.16
CA ARG A 89 -11.41 14.79 7.73
C ARG A 89 -10.13 14.92 6.90
N GLN A 90 -9.17 15.76 7.32
CA GLN A 90 -7.91 15.94 6.61
C GLN A 90 -7.08 14.64 6.57
N ILE A 91 -7.04 13.88 7.66
CA ILE A 91 -6.38 12.57 7.68
C ILE A 91 -7.04 11.62 6.68
N VAL A 92 -8.38 11.53 6.69
CA VAL A 92 -9.11 10.65 5.76
C VAL A 92 -8.84 11.04 4.31
N LEU A 93 -8.90 12.33 3.97
CA LEU A 93 -8.60 12.82 2.63
C LEU A 93 -7.16 12.51 2.21
N HIS A 94 -6.19 12.65 3.13
CA HIS A 94 -4.80 12.32 2.87
C HIS A 94 -4.60 10.83 2.57
N LEU A 95 -5.18 9.95 3.39
CA LEU A 95 -5.13 8.49 3.17
C LEU A 95 -5.81 8.10 1.85
N GLN A 96 -6.95 8.72 1.53
CA GLN A 96 -7.65 8.51 0.26
C GLN A 96 -6.80 8.97 -0.93
N ALA A 97 -6.10 10.09 -0.81
CA ALA A 97 -5.21 10.59 -1.86
C ALA A 97 -4.04 9.63 -2.12
N ILE A 98 -3.42 9.08 -1.06
CA ILE A 98 -2.36 8.07 -1.20
C ILE A 98 -2.89 6.81 -1.89
N ILE A 99 -4.08 6.35 -1.53
CA ILE A 99 -4.69 5.18 -2.18
C ILE A 99 -5.03 5.49 -3.65
N SER A 100 -5.48 6.70 -3.94
CA SER A 100 -5.88 7.12 -5.29
C SER A 100 -4.70 7.47 -6.20
N SER A 101 -3.51 7.72 -5.66
CA SER A 101 -2.32 7.98 -6.50
C SER A 101 -1.98 6.81 -7.40
N VAL A 102 -2.33 5.58 -6.99
CA VAL A 102 -2.12 4.37 -7.80
C VAL A 102 -3.03 4.33 -9.03
N GLU A 103 -4.25 4.88 -8.97
CA GLU A 103 -5.14 5.00 -10.14
C GLU A 103 -4.67 6.07 -11.11
N ASN A 104 -4.00 7.09 -10.58
CA ASN A 104 -3.54 8.24 -11.35
C ASN A 104 -2.14 8.03 -11.96
N LEU A 105 -1.50 6.89 -11.69
CA LEU A 105 -0.22 6.54 -12.30
C LEU A 105 -0.36 6.50 -13.82
N ARG A 106 0.64 7.02 -14.53
CA ARG A 106 0.67 7.01 -16.00
C ARG A 106 0.76 5.61 -16.63
N MET A 107 1.08 4.59 -15.82
CA MET A 107 1.27 3.21 -16.26
C MET A 107 0.19 2.27 -15.71
N PRO A 108 -0.07 1.14 -16.40
CA PRO A 108 -0.91 0.08 -15.85
C PRO A 108 -0.34 -0.47 -14.53
N VAL A 109 -1.24 -0.70 -13.59
CA VAL A 109 -0.93 -1.35 -12.31
C VAL A 109 -1.59 -2.72 -12.28
N LEU A 110 -0.81 -3.75 -11.93
CA LEU A 110 -1.24 -5.13 -11.75
C LEU A 110 -1.09 -5.52 -10.29
N ALA A 111 -2.11 -6.14 -9.70
CA ALA A 111 -2.03 -6.70 -8.35
C ALA A 111 -1.94 -8.22 -8.42
N ALA A 112 -0.85 -8.79 -7.91
CA ALA A 112 -0.68 -10.23 -7.72
C ALA A 112 -1.08 -10.58 -6.28
N ILE A 113 -2.29 -11.07 -6.10
CA ILE A 113 -2.91 -11.28 -4.79
C ILE A 113 -2.85 -12.77 -4.43
N GLN A 114 -2.12 -13.09 -3.37
CA GLN A 114 -2.16 -14.40 -2.72
C GLN A 114 -2.77 -14.30 -1.31
N GLY A 115 -3.47 -15.34 -0.90
CA GLY A 115 -4.06 -15.42 0.44
C GLY A 115 -5.01 -14.25 0.74
N GLY A 116 -4.74 -13.52 1.82
CA GLY A 116 -5.64 -12.50 2.35
C GLY A 116 -5.32 -11.09 1.84
N ALA A 117 -6.33 -10.40 1.31
CA ALA A 117 -6.31 -8.96 1.02
C ALA A 117 -7.48 -8.28 1.76
N ILE A 118 -7.20 -7.66 2.90
CA ILE A 118 -8.24 -7.20 3.85
C ILE A 118 -8.21 -5.67 4.00
N GLY A 119 -9.41 -5.06 4.06
CA GLY A 119 -9.58 -3.64 4.40
C GLY A 119 -8.89 -2.70 3.42
N GLY A 120 -7.92 -1.92 3.91
CA GLY A 120 -7.14 -0.98 3.08
C GLY A 120 -6.35 -1.64 1.94
N ALA A 121 -6.15 -2.97 1.98
CA ALA A 121 -5.62 -3.74 0.86
C ALA A 121 -6.51 -3.71 -0.39
N ALA A 122 -7.74 -3.17 -0.28
CA ALA A 122 -8.60 -2.78 -1.39
C ALA A 122 -7.92 -1.81 -2.38
N LEU A 123 -6.73 -1.26 -2.06
CA LEU A 123 -5.84 -0.67 -3.06
C LEU A 123 -5.64 -1.59 -4.27
N ALA A 124 -5.62 -2.92 -4.08
CA ALA A 124 -5.55 -3.88 -5.18
C ALA A 124 -6.74 -3.81 -6.15
N LEU A 125 -7.94 -3.40 -5.70
CA LEU A 125 -9.11 -3.20 -6.56
C LEU A 125 -8.94 -2.01 -7.53
N LYS A 126 -8.00 -1.12 -7.22
CA LYS A 126 -7.65 0.02 -8.07
C LYS A 126 -6.67 -0.36 -9.19
N ALA A 127 -6.13 -1.58 -9.13
CA ALA A 127 -5.31 -2.11 -10.21
C ALA A 127 -6.17 -2.40 -11.45
N VAL A 128 -5.55 -2.28 -12.63
CA VAL A 128 -6.20 -2.58 -13.92
C VAL A 128 -6.51 -4.07 -14.04
N ALA A 129 -5.72 -4.93 -13.39
CA ALA A 129 -6.02 -6.37 -13.27
C ALA A 129 -5.53 -6.95 -11.93
N CYS A 130 -6.35 -7.85 -11.37
CA CYS A 130 -6.04 -8.65 -10.20
C CYS A 130 -5.79 -10.10 -10.62
N LEU A 131 -4.58 -10.60 -10.40
CA LEU A 131 -4.26 -12.01 -10.55
C LEU A 131 -4.34 -12.65 -9.17
N THR A 132 -5.39 -13.45 -8.95
CA THR A 132 -5.53 -14.23 -7.72
C THR A 132 -4.98 -15.63 -7.95
N ALA A 133 -3.93 -15.99 -7.22
CA ALA A 133 -3.47 -17.38 -7.21
C ALA A 133 -4.32 -18.17 -6.20
N PRO A 134 -4.82 -19.37 -6.54
CA PRO A 134 -5.43 -20.25 -5.54
C PRO A 134 -4.43 -20.54 -4.44
N SER A 135 -4.89 -20.60 -3.18
CA SER A 135 -4.06 -21.03 -2.07
C SER A 135 -3.55 -22.45 -2.36
N ILE A 136 -2.27 -22.56 -2.67
CA ILE A 136 -1.55 -23.82 -2.51
C ILE A 136 -1.47 -24.05 -1.01
N ASP A 137 -2.40 -24.84 -0.48
CA ASP A 137 -2.36 -25.34 0.89
C ASP A 137 -1.14 -26.27 1.01
N GLY A 138 0.03 -25.67 1.18
CA GLY A 138 1.25 -26.35 1.62
C GLY A 138 1.14 -26.63 3.11
N THR A 139 0.58 -27.78 3.46
CA THR A 139 0.87 -28.44 4.72
C THR A 139 2.31 -28.92 4.69
N GLU A 140 3.21 -28.20 5.37
CA GLU A 140 4.38 -28.77 6.07
C GLU A 140 4.55 -28.03 7.40
#